data_AF-U9UYJ2-F1
#
_entry.id   AF-U9UYJ2-F1
#
_cell.length_a   1.000
_cell.length_b   1.000
_cell.length_c   1.000
_cell.angle_alpha   90.00
_cell.angle_beta   90.00
_cell.angle_gamma   90.00
#
_symmetry.space_group_name_H-M   'P 1'
#
loop_
_entity.id
_entity.type
_entity.pdbx_description
1 polymer ?
#
loop_
_entity_poly.entity_id
_entity_poly.type
_entity_poly.pdbx_seq_one_letter_code
_entity_poly.pdbx_strand_id
1 'polypeptide(L)'
;DLLLSHGVKIQYANSKRSVAIAERDHQEFEKHTYFWQNAEDFYLPLTNRSRAWVKGLCINDDIYNNTPTWLIGMSPNEAVKKALKGKKIIARPSVEHRRPVEPGELEGGRRRATDCNWSPEVFTIDSYLIKENQPILYKLYKGLRCLFVREELQIVKDAQLFPQ
;
A
#
# COMPACT_ATOMS: atom_id res chain seq x y z
N ASP A 1 25.94 -5.54 -16.69
CA ASP A 1 24.58 -5.89 -16.24
C ASP A 1 24.62 -6.22 -14.73
N LEU A 2 24.37 -5.23 -13.87
CA LEU A 2 24.60 -5.34 -12.41
C LEU A 2 23.67 -6.37 -11.76
N LEU A 3 22.38 -6.32 -12.10
CA LEU A 3 21.36 -7.20 -11.51
C LEU A 3 21.56 -8.66 -11.89
N LEU A 4 21.88 -8.93 -13.16
CA LEU A 4 22.14 -10.30 -13.63
C LEU A 4 23.40 -10.90 -12.98
N SER A 5 24.43 -10.08 -12.74
CA SER A 5 25.66 -10.53 -12.07
C SER A 5 25.42 -11.00 -10.63
N HIS A 6 24.33 -10.55 -10.00
CA HIS A 6 23.92 -10.95 -8.65
C HIS A 6 22.81 -12.01 -8.65
N GLY A 7 22.52 -12.62 -9.82
CA GLY A 7 21.48 -13.65 -9.94
C GLY A 7 20.06 -13.12 -9.77
N VAL A 8 19.84 -11.81 -9.91
CA VAL A 8 18.51 -11.20 -9.78
C VAL A 8 17.68 -11.47 -11.03
N LYS A 9 16.51 -12.10 -10.85
CA LYS A 9 15.54 -12.30 -11.93
C LYS A 9 14.72 -11.02 -12.15
N ILE A 10 14.81 -10.46 -13.35
CA ILE A 10 14.00 -9.30 -13.76
C ILE A 10 12.64 -9.77 -14.28
N GLN A 11 11.56 -9.12 -13.84
CA GLN A 11 10.20 -9.38 -14.31
C GLN A 11 9.53 -8.06 -14.68
N TYR A 12 8.75 -8.07 -15.75
CA TYR A 12 7.95 -6.93 -16.17
C TYR A 12 6.50 -7.10 -15.67
N ALA A 13 5.94 -6.02 -15.15
CA ALA A 13 4.56 -5.98 -14.73
C ALA A 13 3.63 -5.92 -15.96
N ASN A 14 2.74 -6.90 -16.07
CA ASN A 14 1.77 -6.97 -17.16
C ASN A 14 0.37 -6.51 -16.73
N SER A 15 0.19 -6.14 -15.45
CA SER A 15 -1.08 -5.67 -14.91
C SER A 15 -0.88 -4.65 -13.79
N LYS A 16 -1.84 -3.73 -13.63
CA LYS A 16 -1.85 -2.80 -12.49
C LYS A 16 -1.91 -3.50 -11.15
N ARG A 17 -2.60 -4.64 -11.06
CA ARG A 17 -2.64 -5.49 -9.86
C ARG A 17 -1.23 -5.91 -9.42
N SER A 18 -0.35 -6.25 -10.37
CA SER A 18 1.03 -6.67 -10.06
C SER A 18 1.93 -5.55 -9.49
N VAL A 19 1.57 -4.28 -9.71
CA VAL A 19 2.30 -3.11 -9.18
C VAL A 19 1.54 -2.37 -8.08
N ALA A 20 0.31 -2.77 -7.77
CA ALA A 20 -0.55 -2.06 -6.83
C ALA A 20 0.07 -1.91 -5.43
N ILE A 21 0.87 -2.89 -5.00
CA ILE A 21 1.60 -2.85 -3.72
C ILE A 21 2.65 -1.74 -3.74
N ALA A 22 3.49 -1.71 -4.77
CA ALA A 22 4.56 -0.72 -4.90
C ALA A 22 3.99 0.69 -5.07
N GLU A 23 2.94 0.85 -5.88
CA GLU A 23 2.28 2.14 -6.06
C GLU A 23 1.65 2.63 -4.75
N ARG A 24 1.09 1.72 -3.94
CA ARG A 24 0.55 2.08 -2.62
C ARG A 24 1.62 2.46 -1.61
N ASP A 25 2.68 1.66 -1.53
CA ASP A 25 3.80 1.91 -0.63
C ASP A 25 4.41 3.29 -0.91
N HIS A 26 4.61 3.60 -2.19
CA HIS A 26 5.03 4.92 -2.63
C HIS A 26 4.07 6.03 -2.16
N GLN A 27 2.76 5.90 -2.41
CA GLN A 27 1.77 6.89 -1.97
C GLN A 27 1.75 7.11 -0.45
N GLU A 28 1.92 6.05 0.35
CA GLU A 28 1.94 6.19 1.80
C GLU A 28 3.25 6.87 2.26
N PHE A 29 4.39 6.50 1.66
CA PHE A 29 5.66 7.15 1.90
C PHE A 29 5.62 8.65 1.60
N GLU A 30 5.07 9.03 0.44
CA GLU A 30 4.94 10.43 0.01
C GLU A 30 4.16 11.30 1.02
N LYS A 31 3.11 10.75 1.64
CA LYS A 31 2.35 11.46 2.69
C LYS A 31 3.21 11.81 3.89
N HIS A 32 4.16 10.95 4.25
CA HIS A 32 5.07 11.18 5.37
C HIS A 32 6.24 12.10 4.98
N THR A 33 6.77 11.97 3.76
CA THR A 33 7.96 12.72 3.34
C THR A 33 7.66 14.15 2.91
N TYR A 34 6.64 14.36 2.06
CA TYR A 34 6.42 15.65 1.43
C TYR A 34 5.57 16.61 2.26
N PHE A 35 4.89 16.13 3.30
CA PHE A 35 4.09 16.99 4.18
C PHE A 35 4.92 18.14 4.77
N TRP A 36 6.09 17.84 5.34
CA TRP A 36 7.00 18.83 5.92
C TRP A 36 7.60 19.76 4.88
N GLN A 37 7.98 19.21 3.72
CA GLN A 37 8.52 20.01 2.63
C GLN A 37 7.50 21.03 2.13
N ASN A 38 6.26 20.57 1.88
CA ASN A 38 5.18 21.42 1.42
C ASN A 38 4.90 22.52 2.45
N ALA A 39 4.91 22.18 3.75
CA ALA A 39 4.73 23.16 4.82
C ALA A 39 5.84 24.23 4.83
N GLU A 40 7.11 23.85 4.68
CA GLU A 40 8.20 24.82 4.60
C GLU A 40 8.19 25.64 3.32
N ASP A 41 7.85 25.04 2.18
CA ASP A 41 7.78 25.72 0.89
C ASP A 41 6.76 26.87 0.91
N PHE A 42 5.68 26.78 1.71
CA PHE A 42 4.73 27.89 1.89
C PHE A 42 5.35 29.14 2.52
N TYR A 43 6.42 29.01 3.30
CA TYR A 43 7.10 30.13 3.96
C TYR A 43 8.27 30.68 3.14
N LEU A 44 8.60 30.04 2.01
CA LEU A 44 9.69 30.45 1.14
C LEU A 44 9.20 31.33 -0.02
N PRO A 45 10.02 32.30 -0.48
CA PRO A 45 9.75 32.98 -1.74
C PRO A 45 9.66 31.97 -2.89
N LEU A 46 8.82 32.24 -3.90
CA LEU A 46 8.59 31.35 -5.06
C LEU A 46 9.86 30.97 -5.85
N THR A 47 10.95 31.70 -5.65
CA THR A 47 12.26 31.43 -6.26
C THR A 47 13.07 30.37 -5.52
N ASN A 48 12.68 30.03 -4.29
CA ASN A 48 13.40 29.12 -3.42
C ASN A 48 12.60 27.81 -3.26
N ARG A 49 13.32 26.72 -3.04
CA ARG A 49 12.74 25.41 -2.75
C ARG A 49 13.41 24.83 -1.51
N SER A 50 12.61 24.33 -0.58
CA SER A 50 13.13 23.65 0.60
C SER A 50 13.80 22.33 0.21
N ARG A 51 14.90 22.04 0.89
CA ARG A 51 15.56 20.72 0.90
C ARG A 51 15.43 20.04 2.27
N ALA A 52 14.52 20.50 3.12
CA ALA A 52 14.35 19.94 4.46
C ALA A 52 13.95 18.46 4.42
N TRP A 53 13.27 18.02 3.36
CA TRP A 53 12.98 16.61 3.14
C TRP A 53 14.24 15.74 3.14
N VAL A 54 15.41 16.25 2.72
CA VAL A 54 16.68 15.50 2.73
C VAL A 54 17.14 15.20 4.16
N LYS A 55 16.98 16.16 5.08
CA LYS A 55 17.30 15.96 6.51
C LYS A 55 16.21 15.15 7.21
N GLY A 56 14.95 15.37 6.82
CA GLY A 56 13.80 14.65 7.35
C GLY A 56 13.67 13.22 6.84
N LEU A 57 14.37 12.83 5.77
CA LEU A 57 14.18 11.55 5.08
C LEU A 57 14.41 10.37 6.03
N CYS A 58 15.53 10.37 6.77
CA CYS A 58 15.83 9.30 7.72
C CYS A 58 14.80 9.23 8.86
N ILE A 59 14.38 10.39 9.38
CA ILE A 59 13.36 10.47 10.43
C ILE A 59 12.02 9.93 9.92
N ASN A 60 11.65 10.29 8.69
CA ASN A 60 10.42 9.84 8.06
C ASN A 60 10.46 8.34 7.75
N ASP A 61 11.61 7.80 7.33
CA ASP A 61 11.80 6.37 7.12
C ASP A 61 11.69 5.58 8.43
N ASP A 62 12.31 6.07 9.51
CA ASP A 62 12.18 5.47 10.84
C ASP A 62 10.72 5.49 11.32
N ILE A 63 10.02 6.62 11.16
CA ILE A 63 8.59 6.73 11.51
C ILE A 63 7.79 5.75 10.66
N TYR A 64 7.99 5.70 9.34
CA TYR A 64 7.27 4.83 8.42
C TYR A 64 7.46 3.34 8.79
N ASN A 65 8.70 2.93 9.02
CA ASN A 65 9.05 1.53 9.29
C ASN A 65 8.76 1.07 10.73
N ASN A 66 8.60 1.99 11.68
CA ASN A 66 8.34 1.68 13.09
C ASN A 66 6.91 2.02 13.57
N THR A 67 6.09 2.70 12.77
CA THR A 67 4.69 2.99 13.12
C THR A 67 3.78 1.79 12.84
N PRO A 68 2.92 1.38 13.79
CA PRO A 68 1.94 0.34 13.55
C PRO A 68 0.98 0.69 12.42
N THR A 69 0.85 -0.21 11.45
CA THR A 69 -0.11 -0.04 10.36
C THR A 69 -1.50 -0.47 10.81
N TRP A 70 -2.54 0.20 10.30
CA TRP A 70 -3.93 -0.15 10.60
C TRP A 70 -4.32 -1.57 10.16
N LEU A 71 -3.65 -2.08 9.12
CA LEU A 71 -4.01 -3.36 8.49
C LEU A 71 -3.70 -4.55 9.39
N ILE A 72 -2.57 -4.50 10.08
CA ILE A 72 -2.05 -5.62 10.88
C ILE A 72 -1.84 -5.26 12.35
N GLY A 73 -1.97 -3.98 12.71
CA GLY A 73 -1.74 -3.49 14.07
C GLY A 73 -0.28 -3.63 14.53
N MET A 74 0.67 -3.70 13.58
CA MET A 74 2.10 -3.89 13.80
C MET A 74 2.88 -3.01 12.83
N SER A 75 4.11 -2.64 13.20
CA SER A 75 4.99 -1.90 12.31
C SER A 75 5.62 -2.80 11.23
N PRO A 76 6.02 -2.24 10.08
CA PRO A 76 6.74 -3.00 9.04
C PRO A 76 7.95 -3.78 9.60
N ASN A 77 8.77 -3.16 10.45
CA ASN A 77 9.93 -3.81 11.06
C ASN A 77 9.57 -5.00 11.95
N GLU A 78 8.50 -4.88 12.74
CA GLU A 78 8.00 -6.00 13.55
C GLU A 78 7.43 -7.12 12.68
N ALA A 79 6.72 -6.76 11.61
CA ALA A 79 6.15 -7.70 10.67
C ALA A 79 7.26 -8.53 9.99
N VAL A 80 8.32 -7.89 9.49
CA VAL A 80 9.47 -8.59 8.88
C VAL A 80 10.13 -9.53 9.89
N LYS A 81 10.38 -9.07 11.12
CA LYS A 81 10.97 -9.91 12.19
C LYS A 81 10.11 -11.15 12.51
N LYS A 82 8.78 -11.03 12.48
CA LYS A 82 7.87 -12.16 12.68
C LYS A 82 7.86 -13.10 11.47
N ALA A 83 7.83 -12.55 10.25
CA ALA A 83 7.84 -13.32 9.01
C ALA A 83 9.13 -14.15 8.86
N LEU A 84 10.29 -13.58 9.21
CA LEU A 84 11.57 -14.29 9.23
C LEU A 84 11.60 -15.47 10.21
N LYS A 85 10.77 -15.42 11.26
CA LYS A 85 10.57 -16.54 12.21
C LYS A 85 9.51 -17.53 11.74
N GLY A 86 9.05 -17.44 10.49
CA GLY A 86 8.00 -18.27 9.92
C GLY A 86 6.58 -17.97 10.45
N LYS A 87 6.38 -16.88 11.20
CA LYS A 87 5.06 -16.53 11.72
C LYS A 87 4.20 -15.90 10.65
N LYS A 88 2.99 -16.42 10.47
CA LYS A 88 1.98 -15.82 9.61
C LYS A 88 1.37 -14.58 10.27
N ILE A 89 1.17 -13.54 9.47
CA ILE A 89 0.61 -12.26 9.92
C ILE A 89 -0.77 -12.10 9.29
N ILE A 90 -1.79 -12.00 10.13
CA ILE A 90 -3.18 -11.92 9.70
C ILE A 90 -3.64 -10.46 9.73
N ALA A 91 -4.29 -10.00 8.66
CA ALA A 91 -4.93 -8.69 8.58
C ALA A 91 -6.15 -8.60 9.53
N ARG A 92 -6.44 -7.38 10.02
CA ARG A 92 -7.58 -7.10 10.89
C ARG A 92 -8.89 -7.21 10.10
N PRO A 93 -9.79 -8.15 10.42
CA PRO A 93 -11.01 -8.36 9.65
C PRO A 93 -12.02 -7.21 9.76
N SER A 94 -11.98 -6.48 10.89
CA SER A 94 -12.90 -5.39 11.22
C SER A 94 -12.61 -4.09 10.46
N VAL A 95 -11.55 -4.04 9.67
CA VAL A 95 -11.20 -2.86 8.89
C VAL A 95 -11.89 -2.94 7.54
N GLU A 96 -12.32 -1.80 7.02
CA GLU A 96 -12.87 -1.71 5.67
C GLU A 96 -11.76 -1.70 4.62
N HIS A 97 -11.99 -2.41 3.51
CA HIS A 97 -11.00 -2.64 2.47
C HIS A 97 -11.55 -2.34 1.07
N ARG A 98 -10.68 -1.89 0.16
CA ARG A 98 -10.92 -1.87 -1.29
C ARG A 98 -10.02 -2.90 -1.97
N ARG A 99 -10.56 -3.61 -2.95
CA ARG A 99 -9.79 -4.52 -3.81
C ARG A 99 -9.19 -3.77 -5.00
N PRO A 100 -8.13 -4.29 -5.64
CA PRO A 100 -7.69 -3.80 -6.93
C PRO A 100 -8.79 -4.07 -7.95
N VAL A 101 -9.03 -3.12 -8.84
CA VAL A 101 -10.01 -3.28 -9.91
C VAL A 101 -9.46 -4.23 -10.97
N GLU A 102 -10.27 -5.21 -11.34
CA GLU A 102 -9.93 -6.21 -12.35
C GLU A 102 -10.02 -5.64 -13.78
N PRO A 103 -9.30 -6.22 -14.75
CA PRO A 103 -9.44 -5.83 -16.16
C PRO A 103 -10.89 -5.95 -16.63
N GLY A 104 -11.43 -4.88 -17.22
CA GLY A 104 -12.81 -4.84 -17.73
C GLY A 104 -13.89 -4.43 -16.72
N GLU A 105 -13.56 -4.24 -15.43
CA GLU A 105 -14.52 -3.73 -14.44
C GLU A 105 -14.86 -2.24 -14.62
N LEU A 106 -14.00 -1.44 -15.26
CA LEU A 106 -14.31 -0.04 -15.58
C LEU A 106 -14.92 0.09 -16.98
N GLU A 107 -16.00 0.86 -17.09
CA GLU A 107 -16.63 1.19 -18.36
C GLU A 107 -15.61 1.80 -19.35
N GLY A 108 -15.62 1.31 -20.59
CA GLY A 108 -14.82 1.85 -21.69
C GLY A 108 -13.54 1.09 -22.03
N GLY A 109 -13.20 0.01 -21.32
CA GLY A 109 -12.14 -0.95 -21.70
C GLY A 109 -10.69 -0.43 -21.73
N ARG A 110 -10.50 0.89 -21.66
CA ARG A 110 -9.20 1.58 -21.74
C ARG A 110 -9.01 2.47 -20.53
N ARG A 111 -8.17 2.02 -19.59
CA ARG A 111 -7.85 2.76 -18.36
C ARG A 111 -6.83 3.85 -18.62
N ARG A 112 -7.07 5.04 -18.08
CA ARG A 112 -6.10 6.15 -18.05
C ARG A 112 -5.08 5.93 -16.93
N ALA A 113 -3.91 6.53 -17.09
CA ALA A 113 -2.86 6.48 -16.07
C ALA A 113 -3.31 7.07 -14.71
N THR A 114 -4.30 7.97 -14.73
CA THR A 114 -4.86 8.63 -13.54
C THR A 114 -6.05 7.90 -12.93
N ASP A 115 -6.54 6.83 -13.54
CA ASP A 115 -7.70 6.11 -13.01
C ASP A 115 -7.32 5.39 -11.71
N CYS A 116 -8.25 5.36 -10.74
CA CYS A 116 -8.02 4.70 -9.47
C CYS A 116 -7.72 3.21 -9.70
N ASN A 117 -6.66 2.71 -9.06
CA ASN A 117 -6.33 1.28 -9.08
C ASN A 117 -7.30 0.44 -8.23
N TRP A 118 -8.08 1.10 -7.38
CA TRP A 118 -8.92 0.50 -6.35
C TRP A 118 -10.40 0.59 -6.71
N SER A 119 -11.14 -0.47 -6.40
CA SER A 119 -12.59 -0.50 -6.60
C SER A 119 -13.25 0.62 -5.80
N PRO A 120 -14.28 1.29 -6.36
CA PRO A 120 -15.06 2.26 -5.60
C PRO A 120 -15.85 1.60 -4.46
N GLU A 121 -16.08 0.29 -4.55
CA GLU A 121 -16.77 -0.49 -3.54
C GLU A 121 -15.88 -0.81 -2.34
N VAL A 122 -16.48 -0.85 -1.15
CA VAL A 122 -15.82 -1.14 0.12
C VAL A 122 -16.28 -2.49 0.67
N PHE A 123 -15.33 -3.24 1.21
CA PHE A 123 -15.48 -4.64 1.62
C PHE A 123 -14.97 -4.87 3.03
N THR A 124 -15.58 -5.81 3.74
CA THR A 124 -15.00 -6.40 4.94
C THR A 124 -14.45 -7.79 4.61
N ILE A 125 -13.50 -8.28 5.41
CA ILE A 125 -12.99 -9.64 5.26
C ILE A 125 -14.02 -10.61 5.85
N ASP A 126 -14.56 -11.51 5.01
CA ASP A 126 -15.51 -12.57 5.39
C ASP A 126 -14.77 -13.73 6.07
N SER A 127 -13.74 -14.24 5.40
CA SER A 127 -12.97 -15.40 5.85
C SER A 127 -11.57 -15.40 5.25
N TYR A 128 -10.69 -16.26 5.78
CA TYR A 128 -9.34 -16.45 5.25
C TYR A 128 -8.97 -17.93 5.20
N LEU A 129 -8.13 -18.28 4.22
CA LEU A 129 -7.60 -19.62 4.00
C LEU A 129 -6.10 -19.62 4.29
N ILE A 130 -5.68 -20.51 5.19
CA ILE A 130 -4.29 -20.70 5.58
C ILE A 130 -3.83 -22.08 5.09
N LYS A 131 -2.79 -22.10 4.25
CA LYS A 131 -2.10 -23.32 3.82
C LYS A 131 -0.61 -23.22 4.12
N GLU A 132 0.02 -24.31 4.53
CA GLU A 132 1.47 -24.32 4.76
C GLU A 132 2.22 -23.89 3.48
N ASN A 133 3.30 -23.12 3.65
CA ASN A 133 4.13 -22.60 2.57
C ASN A 133 3.41 -21.76 1.50
N GLN A 134 2.20 -21.28 1.79
CA GLN A 134 1.42 -20.40 0.91
C GLN A 134 1.00 -19.11 1.62
N PRO A 135 0.82 -18.01 0.86
CA PRO A 135 0.28 -16.76 1.40
C PRO A 135 -1.13 -16.98 1.96
N ILE A 136 -1.53 -16.17 2.94
CA ILE A 136 -2.89 -16.18 3.46
C ILE A 136 -3.80 -15.57 2.39
N LEU A 137 -4.86 -16.31 2.05
CA LEU A 137 -5.85 -15.87 1.07
C LEU A 137 -7.10 -15.37 1.80
N TYR A 138 -7.54 -14.16 1.48
CA TYR A 138 -8.68 -13.49 2.05
C TYR A 138 -9.86 -13.52 1.09
N LYS A 139 -11.04 -13.81 1.62
CA LYS A 139 -12.32 -13.70 0.92
C LYS A 139 -13.06 -12.48 1.45
N LEU A 140 -13.54 -11.64 0.55
CA LEU A 140 -14.25 -10.40 0.88
C LEU A 140 -15.77 -10.63 0.94
N TYR A 141 -16.44 -10.06 1.95
CA TYR A 141 -17.89 -10.08 2.10
C TYR A 141 -18.54 -9.21 1.01
N LYS A 142 -19.54 -9.72 0.27
CA LYS A 142 -20.11 -9.11 -0.96
C LYS A 142 -19.15 -8.98 -2.17
N GLY A 143 -17.91 -9.46 -2.06
CA GLY A 143 -16.98 -9.49 -3.20
C GLY A 143 -17.36 -10.57 -4.23
N LEU A 144 -16.95 -10.37 -5.48
CA LEU A 144 -16.81 -11.44 -6.48
C LEU A 144 -16.02 -12.62 -5.86
N ARG A 145 -16.15 -13.84 -6.42
CA ARG A 145 -15.47 -15.07 -5.96
C ARG A 145 -13.93 -15.05 -6.14
N CYS A 146 -13.28 -13.99 -5.67
CA CYS A 146 -11.85 -13.77 -5.78
C CYS A 146 -11.21 -13.87 -4.40
N LEU A 147 -10.07 -14.58 -4.36
CA LEU A 147 -9.19 -14.64 -3.20
C LEU A 147 -8.09 -13.60 -3.38
N PHE A 148 -7.82 -12.84 -2.33
CA PHE A 148 -6.81 -11.78 -2.33
C PHE A 148 -5.73 -12.11 -1.31
N VAL A 149 -4.49 -11.75 -1.61
CA VAL A 149 -3.48 -11.66 -0.53
C VAL A 149 -3.64 -10.33 0.20
N ARG A 150 -3.17 -10.27 1.44
CA ARG A 150 -3.28 -9.08 2.29
C ARG A 150 -2.76 -7.82 1.59
N GLU A 151 -1.63 -7.95 0.90
CA GLU A 151 -0.91 -6.85 0.25
C GLU A 151 -1.74 -6.21 -0.88
N GLU A 152 -2.67 -6.97 -1.45
CA GLU A 152 -3.58 -6.51 -2.49
C GLU A 152 -4.79 -5.74 -1.96
N LEU A 153 -4.99 -5.60 -0.65
CA LEU A 153 -6.18 -4.94 -0.11
C LEU A 153 -5.86 -3.54 0.42
N GLN A 154 -6.47 -2.49 -0.14
CA GLN A 154 -6.36 -1.12 0.38
C GLN A 154 -7.26 -0.93 1.60
N ILE A 155 -6.76 -0.30 2.66
CA ILE A 155 -7.60 0.10 3.79
C ILE A 155 -8.37 1.36 3.43
N VAL A 156 -9.67 1.35 3.69
CA VAL A 156 -10.47 2.56 3.78
C VAL A 156 -10.39 3.02 5.23
N LYS A 157 -9.65 4.11 5.47
CA LYS A 157 -9.83 4.86 6.70
C LYS A 157 -11.17 5.60 6.54
N ASP A 158 -12.01 5.61 7.58
CA ASP A 158 -13.09 6.58 7.64
C ASP A 158 -12.46 7.94 7.31
N ALA A 159 -12.87 8.50 6.18
CA ALA A 159 -12.53 9.88 5.89
C ALA A 159 -13.25 10.67 6.98
N GLN A 160 -12.55 10.99 8.07
CA GLN A 160 -12.85 12.20 8.80
C GLN A 160 -12.68 13.30 7.74
N LEU A 161 -13.79 13.61 7.07
CA LEU A 161 -13.93 14.83 6.29
C LEU A 161 -13.40 15.92 7.21
N PHE A 162 -12.33 16.58 6.77
CA PHE A 162 -11.89 17.81 7.43
C PHE A 162 -13.14 18.68 7.59
N PRO A 163 -13.47 19.15 8.81
CA PRO A 163 -14.56 20.09 8.96
C PRO A 163 -14.27 21.29 8.05
N GLN A 164 -15.28 21.68 7.28
CA GLN A 164 -15.24 22.85 6.41
C GLN A 164 -15.10 24.13 7.22
#